data_AF-A0A5Q4BTX0-F1
#
_entry.id   AF-A0A5Q4BTX0-F1
#
_cell.length_a   1.000
_cell.length_b   1.000
_cell.length_c   1.000
_cell.angle_alpha   90.00
_cell.angle_beta   90.00
_cell.angle_gamma   90.00
#
_symmetry.space_group_name_H-M   'P 1'
#
loop_
_entity.id
_entity.type
_entity.pdbx_description
1 polymer ?
#
loop_
_entity_poly.entity_id
_entity_poly.type
_entity_poly.pdbx_seq_one_letter_code
_entity_poly.pdbx_strand_id
1 'polypeptide(L)'
;MAILILDPDVNGRAQASIEDSAARHAELHALYEQLAAYHARTAASLAEAKLASVDEEKGVEVELTVGCQSFVRYSHCQHLTYHTRRLTLLYPETLPSLPFVRKLRILHGSGPVQDFHFSRVRPVSLRVPLECVVHLPGIVKIDLPWLWEWLPVPAAGRPIRHFTRVWEGPWRDARDDFGAAMEKQEEMLGLRIPATLTKARLWFWQPRLSCDDDQALAMPILVAPTKQDPLSVGLCVLAAQLQELNLGAFVTEHLFPVPDAEPSAQWSRMRRLTVEFHPLRPDGSWYFVGPRGGDPHSEGFVISEADHYPPLQATAEDEEIDEQWDEDPQGGEEVDYFPDLFRTEPLADRIEPLLSAFALAVKNMGALEDAELFAYLAWYPSESRSDEYGDEAPYDCENGFKQWYSGRSVTGDQIRAFWAFSKISS
;
A
#
# COMPACT_ATOMS: atom_id res chain seq x y z
N MET A 1 -15.78 26.11 -27.26
CA MET A 1 -16.57 25.14 -26.47
C MET A 1 -17.07 24.08 -27.44
N ALA A 2 -16.29 23.00 -27.61
CA ALA A 2 -16.68 21.86 -28.43
C ALA A 2 -16.96 20.72 -27.45
N ILE A 3 -18.21 20.28 -27.40
CA ILE A 3 -18.65 19.13 -26.61
C ILE A 3 -18.65 17.96 -27.59
N LEU A 4 -17.68 17.06 -27.44
CA LEU A 4 -17.71 15.76 -28.10
C LEU A 4 -18.65 14.86 -27.30
N ILE A 5 -19.78 14.50 -27.88
CA ILE A 5 -20.65 13.45 -27.36
C ILE A 5 -20.23 12.17 -28.07
N LEU A 6 -19.58 11.25 -27.35
CA LEU A 6 -19.41 9.87 -27.76
C LEU A 6 -20.48 9.04 -27.07
N ASP A 7 -21.32 8.38 -27.86
CA ASP A 7 -22.33 7.44 -27.40
C ASP A 7 -21.60 6.17 -26.89
N PRO A 8 -21.75 5.76 -25.62
CA PRO A 8 -21.09 4.58 -25.09
C PRO A 8 -22.08 3.43 -25.08
N ASP A 9 -21.95 2.53 -26.05
CA ASP A 9 -22.41 1.16 -25.81
C ASP A 9 -21.31 0.19 -26.28
N VAL A 10 -21.06 -0.85 -25.47
CA VAL A 10 -20.10 -1.96 -25.65
C VAL A 10 -18.66 -1.80 -25.08
N ASN A 11 -18.20 -0.65 -24.55
CA ASN A 11 -16.82 -0.49 -24.00
C ASN A 11 -16.68 0.16 -22.61
N GLY A 12 -17.74 0.16 -21.80
CA GLY A 12 -17.93 1.04 -20.64
C GLY A 12 -16.80 1.08 -19.59
N ARG A 13 -16.33 -0.06 -19.04
CA ARG A 13 -15.42 -0.04 -17.87
C ARG A 13 -14.00 0.40 -18.20
N ALA A 14 -13.44 -0.10 -19.30
CA ALA A 14 -12.08 0.24 -19.71
C ALA A 14 -12.00 1.70 -20.19
N GLN A 15 -12.98 2.13 -21.00
CA GLN A 15 -13.04 3.51 -21.50
C GLN A 15 -13.25 4.51 -20.36
N ALA A 16 -14.18 4.24 -19.42
CA ALA A 16 -14.37 5.07 -18.24
C ALA A 16 -13.10 5.16 -17.39
N SER A 17 -12.35 4.05 -17.24
CA SER A 17 -11.08 4.06 -16.53
C SER A 17 -10.04 4.99 -17.15
N ILE A 18 -9.93 4.99 -18.48
CA ILE A 18 -8.99 5.84 -19.21
C ILE A 18 -9.42 7.31 -19.13
N GLU A 19 -10.71 7.60 -19.33
CA GLU A 19 -11.27 8.94 -19.27
C GLU A 19 -11.08 9.57 -17.89
N ASP A 20 -11.31 8.80 -16.82
CA ASP A 20 -11.08 9.25 -15.45
C ASP A 20 -9.59 9.51 -15.18
N SER A 21 -8.70 8.58 -15.57
CA SER A 21 -7.25 8.81 -15.44
C SER A 21 -6.80 10.06 -16.21
N ALA A 22 -7.35 10.30 -17.41
CA ALA A 22 -7.09 11.51 -18.18
C ALA A 22 -7.57 12.77 -17.45
N ALA A 23 -8.79 12.76 -16.91
CA ALA A 23 -9.35 13.87 -16.15
C ALA A 23 -8.52 14.18 -14.89
N ARG A 24 -8.15 13.15 -14.10
CA ARG A 24 -7.32 13.32 -12.90
C ARG A 24 -5.91 13.79 -13.24
N HIS A 25 -5.33 13.30 -14.33
CA HIS A 25 -4.05 13.80 -14.83
C HIS A 25 -4.13 15.30 -15.17
N ALA A 26 -5.17 15.73 -15.90
CA ALA A 26 -5.36 17.15 -16.24
C ALA A 26 -5.54 18.04 -15.00
N GLU A 27 -6.28 17.58 -13.99
CA GLU A 27 -6.44 18.28 -12.71
C GLU A 27 -5.10 18.43 -11.97
N LEU A 28 -4.31 17.35 -11.89
CA LEU A 28 -2.99 17.37 -11.27
C LEU A 28 -2.03 18.31 -12.02
N HIS A 29 -2.04 18.25 -13.35
CA HIS A 29 -1.22 19.13 -14.19
C HIS A 29 -1.59 20.60 -13.96
N ALA A 30 -2.89 20.92 -13.96
CA ALA A 30 -3.37 22.28 -13.69
C ALA A 30 -2.97 22.77 -12.28
N LEU A 31 -3.00 21.90 -11.27
CA LEU A 31 -2.51 22.22 -9.93
C LEU A 31 -1.02 22.58 -9.96
N TYR A 32 -0.18 21.76 -10.61
CA TYR A 32 1.26 22.01 -10.71
C TYR A 32 1.54 23.33 -11.44
N GLU A 33 0.84 23.62 -12.53
CA GLU A 33 0.96 24.89 -13.26
C GLU A 33 0.57 26.09 -12.38
N GLN A 34 -0.53 25.98 -11.63
CA GLN A 34 -0.98 27.03 -10.72
C GLN A 34 0.03 27.30 -9.61
N LEU A 35 0.60 26.23 -9.02
CA LEU A 35 1.65 26.33 -8.00
C LEU A 35 2.91 26.99 -8.56
N ALA A 36 3.38 26.54 -9.73
CA ALA A 36 4.54 27.13 -10.40
C ALA A 36 4.34 28.63 -10.69
N ALA A 37 3.16 28.99 -11.25
CA ALA A 37 2.83 30.36 -11.58
C ALA A 37 2.67 31.24 -10.33
N TYR A 38 2.08 30.71 -9.25
CA TYR A 38 1.95 31.41 -7.98
C TYR A 38 3.32 31.72 -7.36
N HIS A 39 4.22 30.74 -7.35
CA HIS A 39 5.58 30.93 -6.84
C HIS A 39 6.34 31.99 -7.65
N ALA A 40 6.27 31.93 -8.98
CA ALA A 40 6.92 32.90 -9.87
C ALA A 40 6.41 34.32 -9.64
N ARG A 41 5.08 34.51 -9.51
CA ARG A 41 4.48 35.83 -9.20
C ARG A 41 4.90 36.36 -7.83
N THR A 42 4.93 35.49 -6.83
CA THR A 42 5.32 35.85 -5.47
C THR A 42 6.79 36.29 -5.43
N ALA A 43 7.67 35.53 -6.08
CA ALA A 43 9.08 35.87 -6.20
C ALA A 43 9.30 37.23 -6.91
N ALA A 44 8.58 37.48 -8.00
CA ALA A 44 8.64 38.75 -8.72
C ALA A 44 8.15 39.94 -7.86
N SER A 45 7.04 39.77 -7.16
CA SER A 45 6.48 40.82 -6.28
C SER A 45 7.41 41.15 -5.10
N LEU A 46 8.00 40.14 -4.47
CA LEU A 46 8.99 40.35 -3.40
C LEU A 46 10.24 41.06 -3.91
N ALA A 47 10.72 40.69 -5.11
CA ALA A 47 11.85 41.36 -5.74
C ALA A 47 11.56 42.84 -6.05
N GLU A 48 10.37 43.15 -6.57
CA GLU A 48 9.93 44.53 -6.84
C GLU A 48 9.80 45.35 -5.55
N ALA A 49 9.28 44.74 -4.48
CA ALA A 49 9.17 45.35 -3.16
C ALA A 49 10.51 45.44 -2.39
N LYS A 50 11.61 44.90 -2.94
CA LYS A 50 12.92 44.74 -2.28
C LYS A 50 12.82 44.06 -0.91
N LEU A 51 11.87 43.13 -0.79
CA LEU A 51 11.68 42.31 0.40
C LEU A 51 12.55 41.05 0.31
N ALA A 52 12.77 40.41 1.46
CA ALA A 52 13.45 39.12 1.49
C ALA A 52 12.69 38.10 0.62
N SER A 53 13.43 37.21 -0.05
CA SER A 53 12.87 36.10 -0.80
C SER A 53 12.05 35.18 0.12
N VAL A 54 11.16 34.39 -0.48
CA VAL A 54 10.49 33.31 0.24
C VAL A 54 11.57 32.41 0.87
N ASP A 55 11.33 32.01 2.11
CA ASP A 55 12.18 31.06 2.83
C ASP A 55 12.05 29.68 2.15
N GLU A 56 12.94 29.44 1.17
CA GLU A 56 12.98 28.19 0.42
C GLU A 56 13.35 26.99 1.30
N GLU A 57 13.97 27.20 2.47
CA GLU A 57 14.26 26.11 3.41
C GLU A 57 12.98 25.58 4.07
N LYS A 58 12.02 26.46 4.37
CA LYS A 58 10.69 26.04 4.84
C LYS A 58 9.86 25.42 3.72
N GLY A 59 9.88 26.05 2.55
CA GLY A 59 9.16 25.64 1.34
C GLY A 59 7.66 25.32 1.55
N VAL A 60 7.08 24.52 0.66
CA VAL A 60 5.64 24.24 0.61
C VAL A 60 5.36 22.74 0.79
N GLU A 61 4.28 22.42 1.51
CA GLU A 61 3.67 21.09 1.53
C GLU A 61 2.55 21.02 0.49
N VAL A 62 2.58 19.98 -0.34
CA VAL A 62 1.51 19.64 -1.28
C VAL A 62 0.79 18.41 -0.73
N GLU A 63 -0.52 18.53 -0.53
CA GLU A 63 -1.39 17.43 -0.16
C GLU A 63 -2.34 17.12 -1.32
N LEU A 64 -2.30 15.89 -1.82
CA LEU A 64 -3.21 15.36 -2.83
C LEU A 64 -4.20 14.45 -2.12
N THR A 65 -5.50 14.69 -2.29
CA THR A 65 -6.55 13.83 -1.73
C THR A 65 -7.27 13.11 -2.87
N VAL A 66 -7.25 11.78 -2.83
CA VAL A 66 -8.01 10.93 -3.75
C VAL A 66 -9.48 10.95 -3.31
N GLY A 67 -10.24 11.88 -3.85
CA GLY A 67 -11.65 12.04 -3.49
C GLY A 67 -12.55 10.92 -4.01
N CYS A 68 -13.78 10.84 -3.48
CA CYS A 68 -14.82 10.00 -4.04
C CYS A 68 -15.10 10.38 -5.50
N GLN A 69 -15.12 9.38 -6.35
CA GLN A 69 -15.42 9.50 -7.76
C GLN A 69 -16.92 9.30 -7.95
N SER A 70 -17.55 10.31 -8.57
CA SER A 70 -19.00 10.32 -8.73
C SER A 70 -19.40 9.72 -10.07
N PHE A 71 -19.91 8.50 -10.05
CA PHE A 71 -20.53 7.87 -11.22
C PHE A 71 -22.05 8.06 -11.16
N VAL A 72 -22.50 9.33 -11.10
CA VAL A 72 -23.92 9.73 -11.04
C VAL A 72 -24.78 9.08 -12.14
N ARG A 73 -24.15 8.63 -13.23
CA ARG A 73 -24.84 8.03 -14.37
C ARG A 73 -25.46 6.66 -14.06
N TYR A 74 -25.03 5.96 -13.00
CA TYR A 74 -25.49 4.60 -12.69
C TYR A 74 -25.75 4.38 -11.18
N SER A 75 -26.66 5.14 -10.58
CA SER A 75 -26.95 5.09 -9.14
C SER A 75 -27.48 3.74 -8.62
N HIS A 76 -27.86 2.82 -9.51
CA HIS A 76 -28.43 1.51 -9.16
C HIS A 76 -27.49 0.34 -9.45
N CYS A 77 -26.25 0.62 -9.89
CA CYS A 77 -25.32 -0.41 -10.34
C CYS A 77 -24.14 -0.48 -9.36
N GLN A 78 -24.26 -1.35 -8.35
CA GLN A 78 -23.31 -1.41 -7.24
C GLN A 78 -21.94 -1.89 -7.70
N HIS A 79 -21.89 -2.81 -8.67
CA HIS A 79 -20.61 -3.24 -9.26
C HIS A 79 -19.82 -2.12 -9.95
N LEU A 80 -20.46 -1.02 -10.35
CA LEU A 80 -19.79 0.17 -10.89
C LEU A 80 -19.38 1.17 -9.80
N THR A 81 -19.82 0.95 -8.56
CA THR A 81 -19.46 1.78 -7.41
C THR A 81 -18.12 1.32 -6.82
N TYR A 82 -17.82 0.02 -6.86
CA TYR A 82 -16.56 -0.53 -6.39
C TYR A 82 -15.56 -0.70 -7.54
N HIS A 83 -14.43 -0.02 -7.44
CA HIS A 83 -13.46 0.00 -8.53
C HIS A 83 -12.18 -0.74 -8.19
N THR A 84 -11.78 -1.55 -9.16
CA THR A 84 -10.62 -2.43 -9.04
C THR A 84 -9.47 -1.98 -9.94
N ARG A 85 -9.72 -1.01 -10.83
CA ARG A 85 -8.70 -0.40 -11.71
C ARG A 85 -8.02 0.75 -11.00
N ARG A 86 -6.68 0.72 -11.04
CA ARG A 86 -5.82 1.73 -10.42
C ARG A 86 -5.77 3.00 -11.27
N LEU A 87 -5.79 4.16 -10.62
CA LEU A 87 -5.53 5.46 -11.25
C LEU A 87 -4.06 5.58 -11.61
N THR A 88 -3.81 6.05 -12.84
CA THR A 88 -2.48 6.27 -13.40
C THR A 88 -2.38 7.68 -13.97
N LEU A 89 -1.17 8.21 -14.08
CA LEU A 89 -0.92 9.43 -14.86
C LEU A 89 -0.64 9.06 -16.31
N LEU A 90 -1.28 9.75 -17.25
CA LEU A 90 -1.12 9.44 -18.67
C LEU A 90 0.16 10.04 -19.27
N TYR A 91 0.50 11.27 -18.88
CA TYR A 91 1.67 12.01 -19.39
C TYR A 91 2.47 12.62 -18.25
N PRO A 92 2.96 11.82 -17.28
CA PRO A 92 3.66 12.32 -16.10
C PRO A 92 4.83 13.25 -16.44
N GLU A 93 5.53 13.01 -17.55
CA GLU A 93 6.67 13.79 -18.04
C GLU A 93 6.34 15.26 -18.34
N THR A 94 5.05 15.58 -18.54
CA THR A 94 4.60 16.94 -18.82
C THR A 94 4.47 17.80 -17.56
N LEU A 95 4.50 17.19 -16.37
CA LEU A 95 4.32 17.92 -15.11
C LEU A 95 5.38 19.02 -14.91
N PRO A 96 4.99 20.24 -14.52
CA PRO A 96 5.93 21.31 -14.17
C PRO A 96 6.87 20.93 -13.02
N SER A 97 8.12 21.38 -13.08
CA SER A 97 9.04 21.23 -11.94
C SER A 97 8.74 22.23 -10.82
N LEU A 98 8.63 21.75 -9.57
CA LEU A 98 8.32 22.56 -8.39
C LEU A 98 9.45 22.50 -7.35
N PRO A 99 10.52 23.29 -7.50
CA PRO A 99 11.72 23.21 -6.63
C PRO A 99 11.50 23.66 -5.18
N PHE A 100 10.41 24.39 -4.92
CA PHE A 100 10.07 24.93 -3.60
C PHE A 100 9.21 23.98 -2.75
N VAL A 101 8.76 22.84 -3.31
CA VAL A 101 7.98 21.84 -2.57
C VAL A 101 8.92 20.98 -1.74
N ARG A 102 8.67 20.93 -0.42
CA ARG A 102 9.49 20.20 0.55
C ARG A 102 8.81 18.95 1.10
N LYS A 103 7.47 18.88 1.01
CA LYS A 103 6.70 17.72 1.43
C LYS A 103 5.59 17.40 0.44
N LEU A 104 5.44 16.12 0.11
CA LEU A 104 4.32 15.58 -0.65
C LEU A 104 3.56 14.62 0.25
N ARG A 105 2.25 14.79 0.34
CA ARG A 105 1.35 13.90 1.05
C ARG A 105 0.25 13.47 0.11
N ILE A 106 -0.04 12.16 0.05
CA ILE A 106 -1.16 11.64 -0.74
C ILE A 106 -2.08 10.91 0.21
N LEU A 107 -3.30 11.44 0.35
CA LEU A 107 -4.35 10.92 1.20
C LEU A 107 -5.45 10.32 0.36
N HIS A 108 -6.18 9.39 0.98
CA HIS A 108 -7.49 9.01 0.48
C HIS A 108 -8.52 9.94 1.09
N GLY A 109 -9.45 10.40 0.27
CA GLY A 109 -10.60 11.12 0.75
C GLY A 109 -11.40 10.22 1.67
N SER A 110 -11.79 10.74 2.83
CA SER A 110 -12.87 10.11 3.57
C SER A 110 -14.13 10.27 2.74
N GLY A 111 -14.75 9.16 2.35
CA GLY A 111 -16.15 9.18 1.97
C GLY A 111 -17.02 9.72 3.13
N PRO A 112 -18.35 9.80 2.96
CA PRO A 112 -19.21 9.91 4.12
C PRO A 112 -18.79 8.88 5.18
N VAL A 113 -18.85 9.24 6.46
CA VAL A 113 -18.28 8.54 7.65
C VAL A 113 -18.66 7.04 7.78
N GLN A 114 -19.48 6.52 6.88
CA GLN A 114 -20.01 5.15 6.83
C GLN A 114 -19.51 4.32 5.63
N ASP A 115 -18.65 4.86 4.76
CA ASP A 115 -18.12 4.11 3.60
C ASP A 115 -16.91 3.25 3.99
N PHE A 116 -17.15 2.25 4.84
CA PHE A 116 -16.14 1.32 5.36
C PHE A 116 -15.50 0.44 4.27
N HIS A 117 -16.15 0.33 3.11
CA HIS A 117 -15.70 -0.54 2.01
C HIS A 117 -15.06 0.24 0.86
N PHE A 118 -14.77 1.53 1.08
CA PHE A 118 -14.14 2.42 0.10
C PHE A 118 -14.86 2.42 -1.25
N SER A 119 -16.19 2.34 -1.19
CA SER A 119 -17.03 2.52 -2.36
C SER A 119 -16.66 3.87 -3.00
N ARG A 120 -16.66 3.93 -4.33
CA ARG A 120 -16.41 5.17 -5.09
C ARG A 120 -15.00 5.73 -4.96
N VAL A 121 -14.06 5.06 -4.31
CA VAL A 121 -12.65 5.45 -4.34
C VAL A 121 -11.91 4.46 -5.23
N ARG A 122 -11.00 4.96 -6.08
CA ARG A 122 -10.12 4.10 -6.87
C ARG A 122 -8.76 3.98 -6.20
N PRO A 123 -8.14 2.79 -6.24
CA PRO A 123 -6.74 2.66 -5.86
C PRO A 123 -5.89 3.58 -6.73
N VAL A 124 -4.84 4.14 -6.17
CA VAL A 124 -3.80 4.82 -6.95
C VAL A 124 -2.72 3.80 -7.30
N SER A 125 -2.18 3.87 -8.53
CA SER A 125 -1.02 3.06 -8.89
C SER A 125 0.18 3.45 -8.03
N LEU A 126 0.96 2.47 -7.59
CA LEU A 126 2.17 2.68 -6.79
C LEU A 126 3.23 3.53 -7.52
N ARG A 127 3.11 3.66 -8.85
CA ARG A 127 3.99 4.50 -9.67
C ARG A 127 3.67 6.00 -9.57
N VAL A 128 2.40 6.36 -9.37
CA VAL A 128 1.95 7.78 -9.37
C VAL A 128 2.67 8.64 -8.33
N PRO A 129 2.90 8.18 -7.07
CA PRO A 129 3.70 8.95 -6.13
C PRO A 129 5.13 9.20 -6.63
N LEU A 130 5.76 8.20 -7.27
CA LEU A 130 7.11 8.33 -7.82
C LEU A 130 7.14 9.32 -8.98
N GLU A 131 6.18 9.22 -9.90
CA GLU A 131 5.98 10.15 -11.01
C GLU A 131 5.75 11.58 -10.53
N CYS A 132 5.07 11.80 -9.40
CA CYS A 132 4.96 13.13 -8.82
C CYS A 132 6.32 13.60 -8.27
N VAL A 133 6.99 12.76 -7.49
CA VAL A 133 8.22 13.09 -6.74
C VAL A 133 9.36 13.53 -7.65
N VAL A 134 9.52 12.94 -8.83
CA VAL A 134 10.61 13.30 -9.74
C VAL A 134 10.52 14.75 -10.26
N HIS A 135 9.33 15.35 -10.21
CA HIS A 135 9.11 16.77 -10.55
C HIS A 135 9.27 17.73 -9.36
N LEU A 136 9.64 17.23 -8.18
CA LEU A 136 9.79 18.01 -6.94
C LEU A 136 11.27 18.03 -6.49
N PRO A 137 12.19 18.71 -7.18
CA PRO A 137 13.64 18.58 -6.91
C PRO A 137 14.07 19.11 -5.53
N GLY A 138 13.20 19.83 -4.82
CA GLY A 138 13.42 20.26 -3.45
C GLY A 138 12.85 19.33 -2.38
N ILE A 139 12.16 18.25 -2.74
CA ILE A 139 11.41 17.40 -1.83
C ILE A 139 12.31 16.84 -0.71
N VAL A 140 11.84 16.87 0.53
CA VAL A 140 12.54 16.34 1.71
C VAL A 140 11.79 15.14 2.29
N LYS A 141 10.45 15.19 2.25
CA LYS A 141 9.59 14.17 2.85
C LYS A 141 8.45 13.74 1.94
N ILE A 142 8.20 12.44 1.86
CA ILE A 142 6.93 11.88 1.38
C ILE A 142 6.16 11.24 2.53
N ASP A 143 4.84 11.44 2.53
CA ASP A 143 3.92 10.89 3.53
C ASP A 143 2.72 10.25 2.82
N LEU A 144 2.78 8.94 2.67
CA LEU A 144 1.79 8.12 1.97
C LEU A 144 1.19 7.16 3.00
N PRO A 145 0.23 7.61 3.82
CA PRO A 145 -0.31 6.82 4.93
C PRO A 145 -1.21 5.67 4.49
N TRP A 146 -1.47 5.50 3.18
CA TRP A 146 -2.18 4.36 2.63
C TRP A 146 -1.99 4.26 1.11
N LEU A 147 -1.46 3.14 0.61
CA LEU A 147 -1.16 2.88 -0.81
C LEU A 147 -2.00 1.74 -1.42
N TRP A 148 -3.12 1.38 -0.80
CA TRP A 148 -4.11 0.44 -1.35
C TRP A 148 -3.53 -0.95 -1.68
N GLU A 149 -2.76 -1.52 -0.76
CA GLU A 149 -2.73 -2.96 -0.59
C GLU A 149 -3.63 -3.31 0.60
N TRP A 150 -4.59 -4.19 0.34
CA TRP A 150 -5.55 -4.68 1.33
C TRP A 150 -5.93 -6.10 0.92
N LEU A 151 -6.35 -6.89 1.90
CA LEU A 151 -6.80 -8.26 1.67
C LEU A 151 -8.29 -8.30 1.35
N PRO A 152 -8.78 -9.38 0.72
CA PRO A 152 -10.21 -9.55 0.47
C PRO A 152 -11.01 -9.39 1.77
N VAL A 153 -12.10 -8.63 1.72
CA VAL A 153 -12.99 -8.43 2.89
C VAL A 153 -13.55 -9.80 3.30
N PRO A 154 -13.24 -10.29 4.51
CA PRO A 154 -13.52 -11.68 4.86
C PRO A 154 -14.94 -11.90 5.37
N ALA A 155 -15.41 -11.03 6.26
CA ALA A 155 -16.71 -11.08 6.92
C ALA A 155 -17.80 -10.43 6.07
N ALA A 156 -17.93 -10.90 4.84
CA ALA A 156 -18.79 -10.29 3.83
C ALA A 156 -19.58 -11.35 3.07
N GLY A 157 -20.88 -11.09 2.88
CA GLY A 157 -21.71 -11.86 1.97
C GLY A 157 -21.12 -11.92 0.56
N ARG A 158 -21.60 -12.87 -0.25
CA ARG A 158 -21.14 -13.02 -1.64
C ARG A 158 -21.20 -11.69 -2.42
N PRO A 159 -22.24 -10.85 -2.32
CA PRO A 159 -22.28 -9.58 -3.05
C PRO A 159 -21.17 -8.61 -2.66
N ILE A 160 -20.95 -8.39 -1.36
CA ILE A 160 -19.85 -7.53 -0.88
C ILE A 160 -18.51 -8.09 -1.36
N ARG A 161 -18.24 -9.39 -1.15
CA ARG A 161 -16.96 -10.01 -1.56
C ARG A 161 -16.71 -9.85 -3.06
N HIS A 162 -17.75 -10.00 -3.88
CA HIS A 162 -17.65 -9.80 -5.32
C HIS A 162 -17.27 -8.37 -5.67
N PHE A 163 -17.97 -7.39 -5.11
CA PHE A 163 -17.73 -5.98 -5.42
C PHE A 163 -16.42 -5.44 -4.85
N THR A 164 -16.07 -5.82 -3.61
CA THR A 164 -14.83 -5.39 -2.96
C THR A 164 -13.63 -6.26 -3.33
N ARG A 165 -13.77 -7.18 -4.29
CA ARG A 165 -12.69 -8.10 -4.67
C ARG A 165 -11.44 -7.32 -5.04
N VAL A 166 -10.34 -7.66 -4.36
CA VAL A 166 -9.00 -7.20 -4.71
C VAL A 166 -8.50 -8.11 -5.82
N TRP A 167 -8.48 -7.61 -7.06
CA TRP A 167 -8.03 -8.42 -8.19
C TRP A 167 -6.52 -8.65 -8.10
N GLU A 168 -6.14 -9.92 -8.12
CA GLU A 168 -4.79 -10.37 -7.81
C GLU A 168 -3.80 -9.97 -8.91
N GLY A 169 -4.22 -9.98 -10.18
CA GLY A 169 -3.42 -9.53 -11.33
C GLY A 169 -2.98 -8.07 -11.20
N PRO A 170 -3.90 -7.09 -11.16
CA PRO A 170 -3.56 -5.69 -10.95
C PRO A 170 -2.83 -5.38 -9.63
N TRP A 171 -2.97 -6.24 -8.61
CA TRP A 171 -2.20 -6.12 -7.38
C TRP A 171 -0.73 -6.49 -7.61
N ARG A 172 -0.47 -7.67 -8.19
CA ARG A 172 0.87 -8.09 -8.60
C ARG A 172 1.52 -7.06 -9.52
N ASP A 173 0.83 -6.67 -10.59
CA ASP A 173 1.38 -5.78 -11.61
C ASP A 173 1.79 -4.42 -11.02
N ALA A 174 1.08 -3.93 -9.99
CA ALA A 174 1.45 -2.68 -9.30
C ALA A 174 2.76 -2.80 -8.52
N ARG A 175 3.06 -3.98 -7.95
CA ARG A 175 4.32 -4.25 -7.27
C ARG A 175 5.47 -4.35 -8.26
N ASP A 176 5.24 -5.04 -9.38
CA ASP A 176 6.19 -5.14 -10.49
C ASP A 176 6.51 -3.76 -11.07
N ASP A 177 5.49 -2.94 -11.34
CA ASP A 177 5.63 -1.57 -11.86
C ASP A 177 6.45 -0.68 -10.91
N PHE A 178 6.23 -0.80 -9.59
CA PHE A 178 7.00 -0.05 -8.60
C PHE A 178 8.47 -0.49 -8.59
N GLY A 179 8.72 -1.80 -8.54
CA GLY A 179 10.07 -2.36 -8.56
C GLY A 179 10.85 -1.94 -9.80
N ALA A 180 10.22 -2.08 -10.98
CA ALA A 180 10.79 -1.69 -12.26
C ALA A 180 11.06 -0.18 -12.32
N ALA A 181 10.13 0.65 -11.83
CA ALA A 181 10.31 2.11 -11.80
C ALA A 181 11.49 2.53 -10.92
N MET A 182 11.75 1.82 -9.82
CA MET A 182 12.89 2.09 -8.95
C MET A 182 14.22 1.60 -9.52
N GLU A 183 14.21 0.47 -10.23
CA GLU A 183 15.39 -0.07 -10.93
C GLU A 183 15.77 0.79 -12.15
N LYS A 184 14.78 1.24 -12.92
CA LYS A 184 14.95 1.93 -14.22
C LYS A 184 14.34 3.34 -14.20
N GLN A 185 14.69 4.13 -13.18
CA GLN A 185 14.07 5.45 -12.94
C GLN A 185 14.07 6.38 -14.16
N GLU A 186 15.20 6.56 -14.83
CA GLU A 186 15.27 7.46 -15.99
C GLU A 186 14.41 6.99 -17.17
N GLU A 187 14.30 5.67 -17.38
CA GLU A 187 13.50 5.09 -18.45
C GLU A 187 11.99 5.17 -18.14
N MET A 188 11.60 4.84 -16.91
CA MET A 188 10.19 4.70 -16.54
C MET A 188 9.57 5.97 -15.96
N LEU A 189 10.35 6.83 -15.30
CA LEU A 189 9.90 8.07 -14.68
C LEU A 189 10.39 9.31 -15.44
N GLY A 190 11.28 9.16 -16.42
CA GLY A 190 11.90 10.26 -17.18
C GLY A 190 12.98 11.04 -16.42
N LEU A 191 12.93 11.00 -15.09
CA LEU A 191 13.82 11.72 -14.17
C LEU A 191 14.16 10.83 -12.97
N ARG A 192 15.28 11.10 -12.31
CA ARG A 192 15.64 10.40 -11.06
C ARG A 192 14.86 10.96 -9.88
N ILE A 193 14.60 10.09 -8.91
CA ILE A 193 14.11 10.53 -7.60
C ILE A 193 15.13 11.51 -7.00
N PRO A 194 14.70 12.70 -6.54
CA PRO A 194 15.61 13.71 -6.02
C PRO A 194 16.37 13.23 -4.78
N ALA A 195 17.69 13.40 -4.78
CA ALA A 195 18.55 13.05 -3.63
C ALA A 195 18.28 13.89 -2.37
N THR A 196 17.47 14.95 -2.49
CA THR A 196 16.98 15.75 -1.36
C THR A 196 15.95 14.98 -0.52
N LEU A 197 15.31 13.96 -1.09
CA LEU A 197 14.35 13.11 -0.38
C LEU A 197 15.09 12.31 0.68
N THR A 198 14.83 12.63 1.95
CA THR A 198 15.52 12.01 3.08
C THR A 198 14.56 11.34 4.06
N LYS A 199 13.24 11.54 3.90
CA LYS A 199 12.23 10.96 4.80
C LYS A 199 11.08 10.36 4.00
N ALA A 200 10.67 9.15 4.35
CA ALA A 200 9.50 8.52 3.77
C ALA A 200 8.64 7.84 4.82
N ARG A 201 7.33 8.08 4.76
CA ARG A 201 6.33 7.21 5.37
C ARG A 201 5.52 6.56 4.26
N LEU A 202 5.57 5.25 4.17
CA LEU A 202 4.99 4.44 3.11
C LEU A 202 4.17 3.32 3.74
N TRP A 203 2.86 3.50 3.82
CA TRP A 203 1.96 2.50 4.37
C TRP A 203 1.08 1.97 3.26
N PHE A 204 1.13 0.66 3.04
CA PHE A 204 0.39 0.01 1.97
C PHE A 204 -1.03 -0.35 2.41
N TRP A 205 -1.25 -0.60 3.70
CA TRP A 205 -2.56 -0.66 4.37
C TRP A 205 -2.73 0.47 5.40
N GLN A 206 -3.96 0.70 5.90
CA GLN A 206 -4.16 1.57 7.05
C GLN A 206 -3.75 0.84 8.34
N PRO A 207 -3.15 1.51 9.33
CA PRO A 207 -2.77 0.87 10.58
C PRO A 207 -3.95 0.17 11.23
N ARG A 208 -3.65 -0.97 11.86
CA ARG A 208 -4.63 -1.78 12.60
C ARG A 208 -5.66 -2.50 11.72
N LEU A 209 -5.60 -2.40 10.40
CA LEU A 209 -6.41 -3.23 9.48
C LEU A 209 -5.90 -4.68 9.37
N SER A 210 -4.65 -4.99 9.77
CA SER A 210 -4.12 -6.38 9.71
C SER A 210 -4.85 -7.37 10.65
N CYS A 211 -5.89 -6.89 11.33
CA CYS A 211 -6.75 -7.62 12.24
C CYS A 211 -8.09 -7.98 11.57
N ASP A 212 -8.29 -7.61 10.31
CA ASP A 212 -9.51 -7.87 9.54
C ASP A 212 -9.22 -8.84 8.36
N ASP A 213 -8.18 -9.67 8.47
CA ASP A 213 -7.73 -10.55 7.38
C ASP A 213 -8.11 -12.00 7.65
N ASP A 214 -8.83 -12.66 6.76
CA ASP A 214 -9.06 -14.10 6.92
C ASP A 214 -7.80 -14.89 6.52
N GLN A 215 -7.16 -15.47 7.54
CA GLN A 215 -5.89 -16.17 7.40
C GLN A 215 -6.07 -17.63 6.94
N ALA A 216 -7.31 -18.09 6.80
CA ALA A 216 -7.67 -19.39 6.25
C ALA A 216 -7.84 -19.36 4.72
N LEU A 217 -7.93 -18.18 4.10
CA LEU A 217 -8.00 -18.07 2.64
C LEU A 217 -6.67 -18.40 1.97
N ALA A 218 -6.75 -19.02 0.80
CA ALA A 218 -5.61 -19.15 -0.10
C ALA A 218 -5.23 -17.77 -0.63
N MET A 219 -3.93 -17.47 -0.71
CA MET A 219 -3.42 -16.17 -1.16
C MET A 219 -2.64 -16.28 -2.47
N PRO A 220 -2.60 -15.24 -3.32
CA PRO A 220 -1.94 -15.30 -4.61
C PRO A 220 -0.41 -15.17 -4.48
N ILE A 221 0.30 -15.69 -5.48
CA ILE A 221 1.72 -15.42 -5.69
C ILE A 221 1.86 -14.06 -6.39
N LEU A 222 2.19 -13.01 -5.62
CA LEU A 222 2.39 -11.64 -6.08
C LEU A 222 3.80 -11.35 -6.62
N VAL A 223 4.68 -12.35 -6.62
CA VAL A 223 6.08 -12.20 -7.05
C VAL A 223 6.36 -12.81 -8.43
N ALA A 224 5.52 -13.75 -8.88
CA ALA A 224 5.77 -14.46 -10.14
C ALA A 224 5.64 -13.50 -11.35
N PRO A 225 6.48 -13.60 -12.39
CA PRO A 225 7.45 -14.67 -12.66
C PRO A 225 8.81 -14.46 -11.98
N THR A 226 9.00 -13.36 -11.26
CA THR A 226 10.25 -13.08 -10.57
C THR A 226 10.39 -13.97 -9.32
N LYS A 227 11.63 -14.16 -8.86
CA LYS A 227 11.91 -14.91 -7.62
C LYS A 227 11.99 -14.01 -6.39
N GLN A 228 12.28 -12.74 -6.60
CA GLN A 228 12.44 -11.75 -5.54
C GLN A 228 11.25 -10.81 -5.63
N ASP A 229 10.66 -10.46 -4.49
CA ASP A 229 9.55 -9.51 -4.47
C ASP A 229 9.96 -8.13 -5.03
N PRO A 230 9.42 -7.70 -6.18
CA PRO A 230 9.85 -6.46 -6.83
C PRO A 230 9.59 -5.21 -6.00
N LEU A 231 8.53 -5.23 -5.18
CA LEU A 231 8.25 -4.13 -4.26
C LEU A 231 9.36 -4.02 -3.20
N SER A 232 9.71 -5.12 -2.53
CA SER A 232 10.80 -5.14 -1.54
C SER A 232 12.13 -4.67 -2.13
N VAL A 233 12.48 -5.14 -3.33
CA VAL A 233 13.69 -4.72 -4.05
C VAL A 233 13.65 -3.22 -4.37
N GLY A 234 12.54 -2.71 -4.91
CA GLY A 234 12.38 -1.29 -5.21
C GLY A 234 12.44 -0.41 -3.95
N LEU A 235 11.85 -0.87 -2.85
CA LEU A 235 11.93 -0.20 -1.55
C LEU A 235 13.35 -0.18 -1.01
N CYS A 236 14.12 -1.26 -1.19
CA CYS A 236 15.54 -1.30 -0.83
C CYS A 236 16.34 -0.21 -1.55
N VAL A 237 16.08 -0.02 -2.85
CA VAL A 237 16.72 1.03 -3.67
C VAL A 237 16.30 2.42 -3.19
N LEU A 238 15.00 2.65 -2.96
CA LEU A 238 14.50 3.94 -2.47
C LEU A 238 15.10 4.29 -1.11
N ALA A 239 15.20 3.32 -0.21
CA ALA A 239 15.67 3.50 1.16
C ALA A 239 17.16 3.85 1.27
N ALA A 240 17.98 3.53 0.26
CA ALA A 240 19.42 3.77 0.27
C ALA A 240 19.81 5.25 0.46
N GLN A 241 18.96 6.20 0.03
CA GLN A 241 19.19 7.64 0.21
C GLN A 241 18.52 8.23 1.47
N LEU A 242 17.63 7.48 2.12
CA LEU A 242 16.82 7.98 3.23
C LEU A 242 17.60 8.06 4.54
N GLN A 243 17.16 8.98 5.39
CA GLN A 243 17.54 9.08 6.80
C GLN A 243 16.44 8.57 7.72
N GLU A 244 15.17 8.63 7.29
CA GLU A 244 14.03 8.16 8.08
C GLU A 244 13.08 7.38 7.18
N LEU A 245 12.81 6.12 7.53
CA LEU A 245 11.83 5.27 6.86
C LEU A 245 10.84 4.70 7.87
N ASN A 246 9.55 4.97 7.63
CA ASN A 246 8.44 4.33 8.33
C ASN A 246 7.59 3.58 7.30
N LEU A 247 7.61 2.25 7.35
CA LEU A 247 7.08 1.35 6.33
C LEU A 247 6.02 0.43 6.94
N GLY A 248 4.91 0.23 6.23
CA GLY A 248 3.91 -0.80 6.50
C GLY A 248 3.62 -1.54 5.20
N ALA A 249 4.18 -2.73 4.98
CA ALA A 249 4.12 -3.42 3.67
C ALA A 249 4.27 -4.95 3.76
N PHE A 250 3.75 -5.67 2.75
CA PHE A 250 4.09 -7.09 2.54
C PHE A 250 5.52 -7.11 2.04
N VAL A 251 6.47 -7.55 2.86
CA VAL A 251 7.90 -7.45 2.56
C VAL A 251 8.57 -8.81 2.69
N THR A 252 9.71 -8.95 2.03
CA THR A 252 10.62 -10.10 2.14
C THR A 252 11.98 -9.64 2.63
N GLU A 253 12.90 -10.58 2.84
CA GLU A 253 14.30 -10.29 3.17
C GLU A 253 14.99 -9.36 2.16
N HIS A 254 14.49 -9.29 0.93
CA HIS A 254 15.01 -8.43 -0.14
C HIS A 254 14.73 -6.93 0.08
N LEU A 255 13.97 -6.58 1.12
CA LEU A 255 13.84 -5.20 1.57
C LEU A 255 15.18 -4.62 2.03
N PHE A 256 16.06 -5.45 2.57
CA PHE A 256 17.30 -5.00 3.21
C PHE A 256 18.52 -5.15 2.29
N PRO A 257 19.48 -4.21 2.35
CA PRO A 257 20.69 -4.28 1.54
C PRO A 257 21.54 -5.48 1.92
N VAL A 258 22.10 -6.17 0.92
CA VAL A 258 23.06 -7.26 1.17
C VAL A 258 24.38 -6.70 1.70
N PRO A 259 25.12 -7.42 2.56
CA PRO A 259 26.34 -6.90 3.21
C PRO A 259 27.41 -6.40 2.25
N ASP A 260 27.55 -7.03 1.08
CA ASP A 260 28.55 -6.71 0.07
C ASP A 260 28.02 -5.79 -1.04
N ALA A 261 26.83 -5.19 -0.87
CA ALA A 261 26.31 -4.24 -1.84
C ALA A 261 27.18 -2.97 -1.89
N GLU A 262 27.22 -2.33 -3.06
CA GLU A 262 27.92 -1.07 -3.29
C GLU A 262 27.57 -0.01 -2.22
N PRO A 263 28.49 0.88 -1.84
CA PRO A 263 28.25 1.89 -0.81
C PRO A 263 27.02 2.78 -1.07
N SER A 264 26.66 3.00 -2.34
CA SER A 264 25.47 3.77 -2.73
C SER A 264 24.15 3.02 -2.54
N ALA A 265 24.19 1.68 -2.42
CA ALA A 265 23.03 0.84 -2.12
C ALA A 265 22.90 0.54 -0.61
N GLN A 266 23.96 0.80 0.17
CA GLN A 266 23.93 0.66 1.63
C GLN A 266 23.12 1.79 2.28
N TRP A 267 22.37 1.45 3.33
CA TRP A 267 21.56 2.39 4.10
C TRP A 267 22.40 3.18 5.12
N SER A 268 23.56 3.68 4.68
CA SER A 268 24.56 4.33 5.53
C SER A 268 24.08 5.62 6.21
N ARG A 269 23.05 6.25 5.64
CA ARG A 269 22.45 7.50 6.15
C ARG A 269 21.23 7.27 7.05
N MET A 270 20.75 6.03 7.15
CA MET A 270 19.57 5.69 7.91
C MET A 270 19.78 5.99 9.39
N ARG A 271 18.92 6.86 9.95
CA ARG A 271 18.89 7.25 11.35
C ARG A 271 17.72 6.60 12.07
N ARG A 272 16.55 6.51 11.42
CA ARG A 272 15.35 5.91 12.00
C ARG A 272 14.67 4.96 11.04
N LEU A 273 14.44 3.74 11.50
CA LEU A 273 13.83 2.69 10.69
C LEU A 273 12.68 2.05 11.46
N THR A 274 11.47 2.12 10.93
CA THR A 274 10.31 1.42 11.46
C THR A 274 9.68 0.62 10.34
N VAL A 275 9.58 -0.69 10.51
CA VAL A 275 8.97 -1.61 9.55
C VAL A 275 7.90 -2.43 10.24
N GLU A 276 6.65 -2.14 9.92
CA GLU A 276 5.51 -3.02 10.15
C GLU A 276 5.38 -3.97 8.94
N PHE A 277 5.73 -5.23 9.11
CA PHE A 277 5.55 -6.23 8.04
C PHE A 277 4.25 -6.99 8.23
N HIS A 278 3.61 -7.36 7.12
CA HIS A 278 2.42 -8.19 7.17
C HIS A 278 2.81 -9.64 7.50
N PRO A 279 2.01 -10.37 8.30
CA PRO A 279 2.17 -11.83 8.46
C PRO A 279 2.09 -12.63 7.15
N LEU A 280 1.42 -12.08 6.14
CA LEU A 280 1.34 -12.65 4.79
C LEU A 280 2.59 -12.28 3.99
N ARG A 281 3.16 -13.24 3.28
CA ARG A 281 4.28 -13.04 2.37
C ARG A 281 3.79 -12.78 0.93
N PRO A 282 4.55 -12.02 0.13
CA PRO A 282 4.23 -11.81 -1.29
C PRO A 282 4.18 -13.08 -2.14
N ASP A 283 4.74 -14.20 -1.68
CA ASP A 283 4.63 -15.52 -2.34
C ASP A 283 3.33 -16.27 -2.01
N GLY A 284 2.42 -15.65 -1.26
CA GLY A 284 1.13 -16.23 -0.83
C GLY A 284 1.23 -17.14 0.39
N SER A 285 2.43 -17.38 0.93
CA SER A 285 2.61 -18.12 2.19
C SER A 285 2.60 -17.19 3.41
N TRP A 286 2.57 -17.74 4.62
CA TRP A 286 2.51 -16.94 5.87
C TRP A 286 3.76 -17.10 6.71
N TYR A 287 4.27 -16.02 7.30
CA TYR A 287 5.39 -16.04 8.26
C TYR A 287 5.07 -16.80 9.54
N PHE A 288 3.78 -16.85 9.90
CA PHE A 288 3.27 -17.47 11.09
C PHE A 288 2.29 -18.58 10.73
N VAL A 289 2.20 -19.58 11.58
CA VAL A 289 1.28 -20.72 11.47
C VAL A 289 0.37 -20.76 12.69
N GLY A 290 -0.72 -21.52 12.56
CA GLY A 290 -1.63 -21.81 13.65
C GLY A 290 -0.97 -22.65 14.75
N PRO A 291 -1.51 -22.60 15.97
CA PRO A 291 -1.11 -23.49 17.05
C PRO A 291 -1.17 -24.94 16.61
N ARG A 292 -0.22 -25.74 17.11
CA ARG A 292 -0.01 -27.14 16.70
C ARG A 292 0.52 -27.28 15.27
N GLY A 293 1.05 -26.20 14.69
CA GLY A 293 1.62 -26.19 13.34
C GLY A 293 0.58 -26.18 12.22
N GLY A 294 -0.65 -25.73 12.48
CA GLY A 294 -1.69 -25.64 11.47
C GLY A 294 -1.36 -24.62 10.38
N ASP A 295 -1.11 -25.07 9.16
CA ASP A 295 -0.74 -24.20 8.02
C ASP A 295 -1.60 -24.52 6.78
N PRO A 296 -2.92 -24.24 6.82
CA PRO A 296 -3.75 -24.40 5.63
C PRO A 296 -3.25 -23.47 4.51
N HIS A 297 -3.36 -23.91 3.26
CA HIS A 297 -2.87 -23.15 2.10
C HIS A 297 -1.43 -22.65 2.28
N SER A 298 -0.52 -23.57 2.60
CA SER A 298 0.90 -23.28 2.87
C SER A 298 1.67 -22.69 1.67
N GLU A 299 1.08 -22.75 0.48
CA GLU A 299 1.62 -22.23 -0.78
C GLU A 299 0.60 -21.31 -1.45
N GLY A 300 1.10 -20.26 -2.12
CA GLY A 300 0.25 -19.36 -2.88
C GLY A 300 -0.23 -19.96 -4.21
N PHE A 301 -1.32 -19.42 -4.76
CA PHE A 301 -1.83 -19.82 -6.08
C PHE A 301 -1.31 -18.91 -7.20
N VAL A 302 -1.21 -19.48 -8.40
CA VAL A 302 -0.71 -18.76 -9.59
C VAL A 302 -1.80 -17.86 -10.15
N ILE A 303 -1.44 -16.60 -10.39
CA ILE A 303 -2.29 -15.61 -11.06
C ILE A 303 -2.34 -15.91 -12.58
N SER A 304 -3.56 -16.04 -13.09
CA SER A 304 -3.88 -16.21 -14.52
C SER A 304 -4.53 -14.94 -15.08
N GLU A 305 -4.32 -14.66 -16.38
CA GLU A 305 -4.99 -13.54 -17.05
C GLU A 305 -6.51 -13.71 -17.11
N ALA A 306 -7.00 -14.95 -17.22
CA ALA A 306 -8.42 -15.23 -17.40
C ALA A 306 -9.24 -15.04 -16.11
N ASP A 307 -8.71 -15.44 -14.96
CA ASP A 307 -9.50 -15.57 -13.73
C ASP A 307 -9.19 -14.48 -12.68
N HIS A 308 -8.06 -13.80 -12.84
CA HIS A 308 -7.50 -12.89 -11.83
C HIS A 308 -7.32 -11.45 -12.32
N TYR A 309 -7.91 -11.11 -13.47
CA TYR A 309 -8.01 -9.74 -13.96
C TYR A 309 -9.46 -9.28 -14.06
N PRO A 310 -9.75 -8.01 -13.70
CA PRO A 310 -11.11 -7.51 -13.74
C PRO A 310 -11.63 -7.50 -15.19
N PRO A 311 -12.83 -8.05 -15.44
CA PRO A 311 -13.46 -8.03 -16.75
C PRO A 311 -13.50 -6.62 -17.36
N LEU A 312 -13.35 -6.54 -18.68
CA LEU A 312 -13.46 -5.27 -19.41
C LEU A 312 -14.92 -4.80 -19.54
N GLN A 313 -15.87 -5.73 -19.40
CA GLN A 313 -17.31 -5.53 -19.56
C GLN A 313 -18.04 -6.12 -18.35
N ALA A 314 -19.30 -5.73 -18.16
CA ALA A 314 -20.17 -6.38 -17.19
C ALA A 314 -20.40 -7.83 -17.59
N THR A 315 -20.42 -8.72 -16.60
CA THR A 315 -20.64 -10.15 -16.80
C THR A 315 -22.07 -10.54 -16.36
N ALA A 316 -22.52 -11.73 -16.75
CA ALA A 316 -23.77 -12.28 -16.23
C ALA A 316 -23.74 -12.49 -14.71
N GLU A 317 -22.54 -12.75 -14.15
CA GLU A 317 -22.36 -12.80 -12.70
C GLU A 317 -22.54 -11.42 -12.05
N ASP A 318 -22.11 -10.34 -12.69
CA ASP A 318 -22.36 -8.99 -12.18
C ASP A 318 -23.87 -8.67 -12.09
N GLU A 319 -24.66 -9.08 -13.09
CA GLU A 319 -26.12 -8.94 -13.08
C GLU A 319 -26.76 -9.78 -11.96
N GLU A 320 -26.35 -11.04 -11.83
CA GLU A 320 -26.82 -11.94 -10.77
C GLU A 320 -26.50 -11.41 -9.36
N ILE A 321 -25.30 -10.86 -9.18
CA ILE A 321 -24.86 -10.29 -7.91
C ILE A 321 -25.58 -8.98 -7.61
N ASP A 322 -25.85 -8.14 -8.61
CA ASP A 322 -26.64 -6.91 -8.41
C ASP A 322 -28.07 -7.25 -7.95
N GLU A 323 -28.70 -8.30 -8.49
CA GLU A 323 -30.00 -8.79 -8.00
C GLU A 323 -29.90 -9.29 -6.56
N GLN A 324 -28.88 -10.08 -6.22
CA GLN A 324 -28.64 -10.55 -4.85
C GLN A 324 -28.40 -9.39 -3.87
N TRP A 325 -27.72 -8.32 -4.31
CA TRP A 325 -27.48 -7.15 -3.49
C TRP A 325 -28.77 -6.45 -3.07
N ASP A 326 -29.73 -6.33 -3.99
CA ASP A 326 -31.01 -5.67 -3.72
C ASP A 326 -31.88 -6.48 -2.73
N GLU A 327 -31.72 -7.80 -2.69
CA GLU A 327 -32.42 -8.69 -1.77
C GLU A 327 -31.73 -8.82 -0.40
N ASP A 328 -30.42 -9.07 -0.40
CA ASP A 328 -29.61 -9.34 0.79
C ASP A 328 -28.15 -8.88 0.60
N PRO A 329 -27.86 -7.58 0.85
CA PRO A 329 -26.55 -7.00 0.60
C PRO A 329 -25.45 -7.55 1.53
N GLN A 330 -25.81 -8.12 2.68
CA GLN A 330 -24.85 -8.66 3.64
C GLN A 330 -24.67 -10.18 3.54
N GLY A 331 -25.50 -10.87 2.74
CA GLY A 331 -25.43 -12.32 2.54
C GLY A 331 -26.04 -13.15 3.68
N GLY A 332 -26.87 -12.54 4.53
CA GLY A 332 -27.72 -13.25 5.49
C GLY A 332 -27.02 -13.78 6.74
N GLU A 333 -27.72 -14.66 7.48
CA GLU A 333 -27.27 -15.23 8.77
C GLU A 333 -26.15 -16.27 8.65
N GLU A 334 -25.74 -16.68 7.43
CA GLU A 334 -24.75 -17.75 7.19
C GLU A 334 -23.31 -17.24 6.98
N VAL A 335 -23.06 -15.93 7.12
CA VAL A 335 -21.72 -15.36 6.97
C VAL A 335 -21.05 -15.27 8.34
N ASP A 336 -19.86 -15.86 8.47
CA ASP A 336 -19.01 -15.62 9.63
C ASP A 336 -18.77 -14.11 9.74
N TYR A 337 -19.26 -13.50 10.82
CA TYR A 337 -19.18 -12.06 11.05
C TYR A 337 -17.74 -11.56 11.25
N PHE A 338 -16.77 -12.46 11.36
CA PHE A 338 -15.38 -12.14 11.65
C PHE A 338 -14.41 -13.02 10.86
N PRO A 339 -13.23 -12.48 10.48
CA PRO A 339 -12.17 -13.28 9.87
C PRO A 339 -11.62 -14.36 10.79
N ASP A 340 -11.15 -15.47 10.20
CA ASP A 340 -10.40 -16.50 10.91
C ASP A 340 -8.94 -16.06 11.12
N LEU A 341 -8.64 -15.47 12.29
CA LEU A 341 -7.31 -15.02 12.69
C LEU A 341 -6.67 -16.02 13.66
N PHE A 342 -5.73 -16.84 13.20
CA PHE A 342 -5.20 -17.94 14.02
C PHE A 342 -3.68 -18.12 13.94
N ARG A 343 -2.99 -17.44 13.01
CA ARG A 343 -1.56 -17.63 12.76
C ARG A 343 -0.71 -16.84 13.75
N THR A 344 -0.36 -17.48 14.85
CA THR A 344 0.35 -16.84 15.98
C THR A 344 1.75 -17.39 16.24
N GLU A 345 2.09 -18.57 15.72
CA GLU A 345 3.37 -19.23 15.96
C GLU A 345 4.35 -18.96 14.81
N PRO A 346 5.57 -18.44 15.06
CA PRO A 346 6.51 -18.15 13.98
C PRO A 346 7.01 -19.44 13.32
N LEU A 347 7.02 -19.48 11.98
CA LEU A 347 7.62 -20.58 11.23
C LEU A 347 9.06 -20.22 10.86
N ALA A 348 10.02 -20.88 11.52
CA ALA A 348 11.46 -20.57 11.45
C ALA A 348 11.96 -20.40 10.01
N ASP A 349 11.70 -21.39 9.14
CA ASP A 349 12.14 -21.39 7.74
C ASP A 349 11.67 -20.17 6.93
N ARG A 350 10.54 -19.56 7.32
CA ARG A 350 9.98 -18.39 6.64
C ARG A 350 10.41 -17.07 7.29
N ILE A 351 10.45 -16.98 8.62
CA ILE A 351 10.73 -15.71 9.33
C ILE A 351 12.22 -15.44 9.53
N GLU A 352 13.04 -16.48 9.70
CA GLU A 352 14.48 -16.32 9.95
C GLU A 352 15.24 -15.60 8.83
N PRO A 353 14.95 -15.82 7.53
CA PRO A 353 15.58 -15.05 6.45
C PRO A 353 15.34 -13.55 6.58
N LEU A 354 14.10 -13.13 6.86
CA LEU A 354 13.73 -11.71 7.05
C LEU A 354 14.47 -11.12 8.26
N LEU A 355 14.45 -11.82 9.39
CA LEU A 355 15.14 -11.39 10.61
C LEU A 355 16.65 -11.28 10.43
N SER A 356 17.25 -12.25 9.73
CA SER A 356 18.68 -12.29 9.47
C SER A 356 19.11 -11.12 8.58
N ALA A 357 18.35 -10.84 7.52
CA ALA A 357 18.61 -9.72 6.63
C ALA A 357 18.48 -8.37 7.36
N PHE A 358 17.44 -8.20 8.19
CA PHE A 358 17.30 -7.02 9.04
C PHE A 358 18.49 -6.82 9.98
N ALA A 359 18.87 -7.87 10.73
CA ALA A 359 19.97 -7.80 11.68
C ALA A 359 21.32 -7.48 11.01
N LEU A 360 21.58 -8.07 9.84
CA LEU A 360 22.77 -7.80 9.04
C LEU A 360 22.81 -6.35 8.53
N ALA A 361 21.69 -5.85 8.00
CA ALA A 361 21.63 -4.48 7.51
C ALA A 361 21.81 -3.47 8.66
N VAL A 362 21.08 -3.64 9.76
CA VAL A 362 21.16 -2.75 10.95
C VAL A 362 22.56 -2.69 11.55
N LYS A 363 23.35 -3.77 11.45
CA LYS A 363 24.75 -3.79 11.90
C LYS A 363 25.64 -2.84 11.08
N ASN A 364 25.30 -2.63 9.80
CA ASN A 364 26.08 -1.82 8.87
C ASN A 364 25.55 -0.36 8.75
N MET A 365 24.43 -0.03 9.38
CA MET A 365 23.87 1.33 9.43
C MET A 365 24.56 2.15 10.53
N GLY A 366 25.69 2.79 10.20
CA GLY A 366 26.50 3.53 11.19
C GLY A 366 25.84 4.78 11.80
N ALA A 367 24.81 5.33 11.15
CA ALA A 367 24.08 6.52 11.61
C ALA A 367 22.80 6.21 12.41
N LEU A 368 22.51 4.92 12.64
CA LEU A 368 21.22 4.47 13.18
C LEU A 368 21.04 4.84 14.65
N GLU A 369 19.92 5.51 14.95
CA GLU A 369 19.48 5.91 16.28
C GLU A 369 18.43 4.94 16.85
N ASP A 370 17.49 4.50 16.01
CA ASP A 370 16.49 3.49 16.34
C ASP A 370 16.18 2.61 15.12
N ALA A 371 15.85 1.34 15.38
CA ALA A 371 15.31 0.44 14.38
C ALA A 371 14.31 -0.55 14.98
N GLU A 372 13.17 -0.69 14.31
CA GLU A 372 12.08 -1.58 14.68
C GLU A 372 11.62 -2.37 13.45
N LEU A 373 11.45 -3.68 13.63
CA LEU A 373 10.81 -4.60 12.70
C LEU A 373 9.76 -5.38 13.48
N PHE A 374 8.49 -5.25 13.14
CA PHE A 374 7.41 -5.88 13.90
C PHE A 374 6.21 -6.24 13.01
N ALA A 375 5.36 -7.12 13.53
CA ALA A 375 4.06 -7.45 12.94
C ALA A 375 3.00 -7.47 14.04
N TYR A 376 1.77 -7.13 13.69
CA TYR A 376 0.62 -7.37 14.56
C TYR A 376 0.05 -8.77 14.29
N LEU A 377 -0.19 -9.53 15.36
CA LEU A 377 -0.79 -10.85 15.35
C LEU A 377 -2.06 -10.80 16.18
N ALA A 378 -3.09 -11.52 15.73
CA ALA A 378 -4.34 -11.66 16.45
C ALA A 378 -4.69 -13.15 16.59
N TRP A 379 -5.30 -13.49 17.73
CA TRP A 379 -5.99 -14.75 17.93
C TRP A 379 -7.49 -14.48 18.06
N TYR A 380 -8.18 -14.66 16.95
CA TYR A 380 -9.62 -14.57 16.81
C TYR A 380 -10.07 -15.62 15.78
N PRO A 381 -9.99 -16.91 16.13
CA PRO A 381 -10.32 -17.97 15.20
C PRO A 381 -11.82 -17.97 14.88
N SER A 382 -12.20 -18.53 13.72
CA SER A 382 -13.61 -18.79 13.41
C SER A 382 -14.28 -19.69 14.47
N GLU A 383 -15.62 -19.71 14.55
CA GLU A 383 -16.34 -20.56 15.51
C GLU A 383 -15.96 -22.04 15.33
N SER A 384 -15.94 -22.51 14.08
CA SER A 384 -15.54 -23.89 13.76
C SER A 384 -14.12 -24.21 14.24
N ARG A 385 -13.15 -23.31 14.01
CA ARG A 385 -11.78 -23.50 14.50
C ARG A 385 -11.71 -23.41 16.02
N SER A 386 -12.44 -22.48 16.64
CA SER A 386 -12.52 -22.34 18.10
C SER A 386 -13.03 -23.64 18.75
N ASP A 387 -14.06 -24.26 18.18
CA ASP A 387 -14.62 -25.53 18.64
C ASP A 387 -13.61 -26.69 18.56
N GLU A 388 -12.74 -26.71 17.53
CA GLU A 388 -11.65 -27.69 17.43
C GLU A 388 -10.64 -27.60 18.59
N TYR A 389 -10.43 -26.40 19.15
CA TYR A 389 -9.53 -26.19 20.27
C TYR A 389 -10.20 -26.42 21.64
N GLY A 390 -11.49 -26.11 21.78
CA GLY A 390 -12.21 -26.23 23.04
C GLY A 390 -11.49 -25.53 24.21
N ASP A 391 -11.37 -26.20 25.35
CA ASP A 391 -10.66 -25.68 26.53
C ASP A 391 -9.13 -25.57 26.35
N GLU A 392 -8.57 -26.12 25.25
CA GLU A 392 -7.14 -26.09 24.94
C GLU A 392 -6.76 -24.92 24.02
N ALA A 393 -7.62 -23.90 23.90
CA ALA A 393 -7.31 -22.70 23.15
C ALA A 393 -5.99 -22.06 23.64
N PRO A 394 -5.10 -21.67 22.71
CA PRO A 394 -3.77 -21.15 23.06
C PRO A 394 -3.87 -19.82 23.82
N TYR A 395 -4.91 -19.02 23.54
CA TYR A 395 -5.10 -17.67 24.05
C TYR A 395 -6.59 -17.37 24.24
N ASP A 396 -6.88 -16.47 25.18
CA ASP A 396 -8.20 -15.88 25.39
C ASP A 396 -8.51 -14.85 24.29
N CYS A 397 -9.68 -14.97 23.65
CA CYS A 397 -10.13 -14.09 22.57
C CYS A 397 -10.33 -12.64 23.03
N GLU A 398 -10.62 -12.39 24.32
CA GLU A 398 -10.77 -11.03 24.87
C GLU A 398 -9.44 -10.25 24.94
N ASN A 399 -8.29 -10.93 24.79
CA ASN A 399 -6.94 -10.34 24.80
C ASN A 399 -6.08 -10.80 23.59
N GLY A 400 -6.71 -11.12 22.46
CA GLY A 400 -6.07 -11.80 21.32
C GLY A 400 -5.02 -10.99 20.54
N PHE A 401 -4.96 -9.66 20.70
CA PHE A 401 -4.05 -8.79 19.94
C PHE A 401 -2.66 -8.74 20.54
N LYS A 402 -1.65 -8.96 19.70
CA LYS A 402 -0.24 -9.02 20.09
C LYS A 402 0.63 -8.33 19.07
N GLN A 403 1.64 -7.63 19.55
CA GLN A 403 2.70 -7.11 18.71
C GLN A 403 3.91 -8.05 18.79
N TRP A 404 4.32 -8.61 17.66
CA TRP A 404 5.56 -9.39 17.55
C TRP A 404 6.68 -8.46 17.10
N TYR A 405 7.78 -8.38 17.84
CA TYR A 405 8.76 -7.31 17.71
C TYR A 405 10.22 -7.80 17.68
N SER A 406 11.02 -7.16 16.84
CA SER A 406 12.47 -7.21 16.84
C SER A 406 13.02 -5.80 16.68
N GLY A 407 13.99 -5.39 17.50
CA GLY A 407 14.55 -4.05 17.34
C GLY A 407 15.87 -3.79 18.06
N ARG A 408 16.41 -2.60 17.79
CA ARG A 408 17.65 -2.07 18.33
C ARG A 408 17.40 -0.64 18.81
N SER A 409 17.73 -0.36 20.06
CA SER A 409 17.74 0.98 20.66
C SER A 409 19.15 1.31 21.11
N VAL A 410 19.62 2.55 20.89
CA VAL A 410 20.93 3.06 21.32
C VAL A 410 21.18 2.95 22.84
N THR A 411 20.14 2.70 23.65
CA THR A 411 20.28 2.42 25.09
C THR A 411 20.83 1.02 25.44
N GLY A 412 21.10 0.15 24.45
CA GLY A 412 21.79 -1.11 24.68
C GLY A 412 22.41 -1.70 23.41
N ASP A 413 23.71 -2.01 23.45
CA ASP A 413 24.50 -2.60 22.36
C ASP A 413 24.11 -4.06 21.98
N GLN A 414 22.87 -4.47 22.20
CA GLN A 414 22.36 -5.79 21.82
C GLN A 414 21.13 -5.64 20.93
N ILE A 415 21.20 -6.16 19.70
CA ILE A 415 19.99 -6.53 18.94
C ILE A 415 19.31 -7.61 19.77
N ARG A 416 18.12 -7.32 20.27
CA ARG A 416 17.35 -8.25 21.08
C ARG A 416 16.05 -8.53 20.33
N ALA A 417 15.93 -9.73 19.79
CA ALA A 417 14.63 -10.28 19.42
C ALA A 417 13.94 -10.70 20.73
N PHE A 418 12.77 -10.13 21.02
CA PHE A 418 12.02 -10.47 22.21
C PHE A 418 10.53 -10.61 21.88
N TRP A 419 9.88 -11.53 22.58
CA TRP A 419 8.44 -11.48 22.76
C TRP A 419 8.13 -10.32 23.72
N ALA A 420 7.63 -9.21 23.21
CA ALA A 420 7.12 -8.12 24.05
C ALA A 420 5.59 -8.15 24.02
N PHE A 421 4.98 -8.65 25.10
CA PHE A 421 3.54 -8.53 25.33
C PHE A 421 3.25 -7.07 25.68
N SER A 422 2.82 -6.24 24.73
CA SER A 422 2.24 -4.94 25.03
C SER A 422 0.72 -5.08 25.11
N LYS A 423 0.14 -4.66 26.24
CA LYS A 423 -1.30 -4.49 26.38
C LYS A 423 -1.66 -3.24 25.58
N ILE A 424 -2.40 -3.37 24.48
CA ILE A 424 -2.95 -2.22 23.78
C ILE A 424 -3.97 -1.59 24.74
N SER A 425 -3.68 -0.41 25.26
CA SER A 425 -4.70 0.37 26.00
C SER A 425 -5.60 1.04 24.97
N SER A 426 -6.91 0.90 25.21
CA SER A 426 -8.00 1.39 24.38
C SER A 426 -8.09 2.90 24.29
#